data_AF-A0AA92D7H4-F1
#
_entry.id   AF-A0AA92D7H4-F1
#
_cell.length_a   1.000
_cell.length_b   1.000
_cell.length_c   1.000
_cell.angle_alpha   90.00
_cell.angle_beta   90.00
_cell.angle_gamma   90.00
#
_symmetry.space_group_name_H-M   'P 1'
#
loop_
_entity.id
_entity.type
_entity.pdbx_description
1 polymer ?
#
loop_
_entity_poly.entity_id
_entity_poly.type
_entity_poly.pdbx_seq_one_letter_code
_entity_poly.pdbx_strand_id
1 'polypeptide(L)'
;ERFGVTIHRWADLDLKDDFDGAAALTANLDLVISPAMSAGELAGALGVPVWRFGARDWTQLGTGARPWFPTMRLFQPNPGEGLEVTLTRMAAELRRTASRRPPGQRPAAQQPDPAGTAKPDGDADRQMAEAVALYRTGAAEAAEVLVRQLLDRQPDHPVALHLGGVLAKRRGSLEEAQVLLTRASAADPQNASAHAALCEVQQGLGQFDAADRSSRACISLQPETVGHWVNRTALLRRIGQVEAARSAVTHALRLRPDLAPAHGHFAELATSPGDSVKAHQIAVSLTPAAADVLSNLGSALHKLLRFDEAARLLEHATRCDPGLAIAWTNRGNALEALGKVAEAEACHRTAIDLAPSLADAHGNLAYLLKQHGRQEEALAAFDAALEADPKHAQARYNRSLLLLETGTLRSGWADHEWRFATPQFRDQRRRLTMRAWRGENIAGRRLLVWREQGVGDELLFASCYEEAMRRAGRLVIECDRRLVPLFARSFPAADVRPETADPRDADLHIAAGSLSRLLRADLKRFPARPSWLVPDPKLVERWGERLGGLAAGAQG
;
A
#
# COMPACT_ATOMS: atom_id res chain seq x y z
N GLU A 1 -5.20 -15.60 41.59
CA GLU A 1 -5.26 -15.75 43.11
C GLU A 1 -4.79 -14.46 43.79
N ARG A 2 -4.05 -13.59 43.03
CA ARG A 2 -3.56 -12.28 43.50
C ARG A 2 -4.69 -11.24 43.53
N PHE A 3 -5.90 -11.46 42.92
CA PHE A 3 -6.93 -10.39 42.90
C PHE A 3 -8.28 -10.99 43.26
N GLY A 4 -8.17 -12.29 43.84
CA GLY A 4 -9.44 -12.89 44.32
C GLY A 4 -10.39 -13.19 43.16
N VAL A 5 -9.85 -13.10 41.87
CA VAL A 5 -10.64 -13.43 40.66
C VAL A 5 -10.24 -14.84 40.19
N THR A 6 -11.25 -15.68 40.08
CA THR A 6 -10.94 -17.02 39.54
C THR A 6 -10.95 -16.98 38.00
N ILE A 7 -9.77 -17.33 37.47
CA ILE A 7 -9.69 -17.40 36.00
C ILE A 7 -9.91 -18.85 35.55
N HIS A 8 -10.94 -18.97 34.74
CA HIS A 8 -11.20 -20.34 34.25
C HIS A 8 -10.60 -20.51 32.84
N ARG A 9 -9.79 -21.70 32.70
CA ARG A 9 -9.26 -22.05 31.36
C ARG A 9 -9.77 -23.44 30.97
N TRP A 10 -10.14 -23.54 29.76
CA TRP A 10 -10.73 -24.83 29.34
C TRP A 10 -9.77 -25.56 28.40
N ALA A 11 -9.19 -26.69 28.82
CA ALA A 11 -8.15 -27.40 28.03
C ALA A 11 -8.79 -28.14 26.84
N ASP A 12 -10.12 -28.27 26.93
CA ASP A 12 -10.74 -29.07 25.85
C ASP A 12 -11.34 -28.14 24.77
N LEU A 13 -11.07 -26.85 24.81
CA LEU A 13 -11.54 -25.93 23.76
C LEU A 13 -10.36 -25.12 23.23
N ASP A 14 -10.21 -25.30 21.89
CA ASP A 14 -9.19 -24.46 21.22
C ASP A 14 -9.81 -23.14 20.71
N LEU A 15 -9.51 -22.07 21.34
CA LEU A 15 -10.20 -20.78 21.08
C LEU A 15 -9.68 -20.16 19.77
N LYS A 16 -8.64 -20.88 19.27
CA LYS A 16 -8.09 -20.31 18.02
C LYS A 16 -8.61 -21.08 16.80
N ASP A 17 -8.88 -22.36 16.98
CA ASP A 17 -9.14 -23.12 15.74
C ASP A 17 -10.56 -23.71 15.78
N ASP A 18 -11.12 -23.65 17.02
CA ASP A 18 -12.47 -24.24 17.14
C ASP A 18 -13.49 -23.10 17.32
N PHE A 19 -13.97 -22.55 16.11
CA PHE A 19 -14.81 -21.33 16.22
C PHE A 19 -16.26 -21.72 16.58
N ASP A 20 -16.68 -23.00 16.37
CA ASP A 20 -18.01 -23.40 16.88
C ASP A 20 -18.03 -23.48 18.41
N GLY A 21 -16.96 -24.08 18.95
CA GLY A 21 -16.88 -24.11 20.43
C GLY A 21 -16.74 -22.70 21.03
N ALA A 22 -15.86 -21.90 20.37
CA ALA A 22 -15.63 -20.53 20.91
C ALA A 22 -16.92 -19.70 20.82
N ALA A 23 -17.63 -19.86 19.72
CA ALA A 23 -18.89 -19.08 19.57
C ALA A 23 -19.91 -19.53 20.63
N ALA A 24 -19.97 -20.86 20.85
CA ALA A 24 -20.92 -21.37 21.87
C ALA A 24 -20.58 -20.86 23.27
N LEU A 25 -19.30 -20.94 23.61
CA LEU A 25 -18.90 -20.40 24.93
C LEU A 25 -19.23 -18.91 25.03
N THR A 26 -18.93 -18.14 23.98
CA THR A 26 -19.11 -16.67 23.98
C THR A 26 -20.60 -16.33 24.12
N ALA A 27 -21.45 -17.11 23.51
CA ALA A 27 -22.90 -16.81 23.55
C ALA A 27 -23.44 -16.89 24.98
N ASN A 28 -22.66 -17.62 25.84
CA ASN A 28 -23.16 -17.77 27.23
C ASN A 28 -22.55 -16.70 28.15
N LEU A 29 -21.81 -15.67 27.59
CA LEU A 29 -21.12 -14.69 28.47
C LEU A 29 -22.00 -13.44 28.56
N ASP A 30 -21.92 -12.77 29.76
CA ASP A 30 -22.70 -11.52 29.94
C ASP A 30 -21.99 -10.34 29.26
N LEU A 31 -20.71 -10.36 29.23
CA LEU A 31 -19.89 -9.30 28.63
C LEU A 31 -18.54 -9.88 28.18
N VAL A 32 -18.17 -9.48 27.04
CA VAL A 32 -16.81 -9.82 26.57
C VAL A 32 -15.97 -8.53 26.53
N ILE A 33 -14.81 -8.60 27.21
CA ILE A 33 -13.86 -7.47 27.17
C ILE A 33 -12.64 -7.89 26.33
N SER A 34 -12.51 -7.18 25.27
CA SER A 34 -11.42 -7.63 24.37
C SER A 34 -10.76 -6.42 23.69
N PRO A 35 -9.37 -6.57 23.50
CA PRO A 35 -8.79 -5.58 22.57
C PRO A 35 -9.19 -5.87 21.12
N ALA A 36 -8.63 -5.08 20.12
CA ALA A 36 -9.03 -5.27 18.71
C ALA A 36 -8.53 -6.63 18.18
N MET A 37 -9.38 -7.69 18.57
CA MET A 37 -9.05 -9.07 18.11
C MET A 37 -10.35 -9.76 17.66
N SER A 38 -10.14 -10.92 17.00
CA SER A 38 -11.30 -11.63 16.41
C SER A 38 -12.29 -12.09 17.50
N ALA A 39 -11.80 -12.33 18.70
CA ALA A 39 -12.73 -12.74 19.78
C ALA A 39 -13.81 -11.69 20.04
N GLY A 40 -13.39 -10.37 20.11
CA GLY A 40 -14.39 -9.28 20.29
C GLY A 40 -15.37 -9.20 19.10
N GLU A 41 -14.80 -9.44 17.88
CA GLU A 41 -15.69 -9.37 16.68
C GLU A 41 -16.69 -10.53 16.70
N LEU A 42 -16.17 -11.70 17.09
CA LEU A 42 -17.10 -12.85 17.17
C LEU A 42 -18.21 -12.58 18.18
N ALA A 43 -17.83 -12.09 19.39
CA ALA A 43 -18.88 -11.80 20.40
C ALA A 43 -19.89 -10.78 19.88
N GLY A 44 -19.34 -9.67 19.28
CA GLY A 44 -20.26 -8.65 18.73
C GLY A 44 -21.19 -9.23 17.67
N ALA A 45 -20.60 -10.12 16.87
CA ALA A 45 -21.43 -10.67 15.77
C ALA A 45 -22.49 -11.63 16.33
N LEU A 46 -22.26 -12.17 17.54
CA LEU A 46 -23.24 -13.07 18.19
C LEU A 46 -24.25 -12.26 18.99
N GLY A 47 -23.96 -10.93 19.06
CA GLY A 47 -24.92 -10.09 19.81
C GLY A 47 -24.62 -10.06 21.30
N VAL A 48 -23.42 -10.53 21.65
CA VAL A 48 -23.05 -10.48 23.09
C VAL A 48 -22.42 -9.12 23.40
N PRO A 49 -22.85 -8.50 24.55
CA PRO A 49 -22.23 -7.22 24.91
C PRO A 49 -20.69 -7.33 24.96
N VAL A 50 -20.10 -6.18 24.31
CA VAL A 50 -18.62 -6.21 24.25
C VAL A 50 -18.10 -4.84 24.68
N TRP A 51 -17.08 -4.92 25.58
CA TRP A 51 -16.22 -3.74 25.79
C TRP A 51 -14.88 -3.92 25.06
N ARG A 52 -14.85 -3.11 24.10
CA ARG A 52 -13.55 -3.16 23.39
C ARG A 52 -12.65 -1.99 23.82
N PHE A 53 -11.33 -2.30 24.07
CA PHE A 53 -10.43 -1.19 24.46
C PHE A 53 -9.26 -1.12 23.48
N GLY A 54 -8.84 0.06 23.19
CA GLY A 54 -7.74 0.32 22.23
C GLY A 54 -7.96 1.65 21.51
N ALA A 55 -7.01 1.83 20.58
CA ALA A 55 -7.06 3.13 19.87
C ALA A 55 -8.21 3.14 18.85
N ARG A 56 -8.58 4.39 18.57
CA ARG A 56 -9.63 4.54 17.53
C ARG A 56 -9.15 4.02 16.18
N ASP A 57 -10.23 3.37 15.50
CA ASP A 57 -9.82 2.87 14.17
C ASP A 57 -10.97 3.08 13.18
N TRP A 58 -10.71 2.68 11.92
CA TRP A 58 -11.60 3.05 10.79
C TRP A 58 -12.94 2.31 10.88
N THR A 59 -13.03 1.25 11.68
CA THR A 59 -14.27 0.46 11.71
C THR A 59 -15.38 1.18 12.50
N GLN A 60 -15.03 2.37 13.09
CA GLN A 60 -16.05 3.16 13.80
C GLN A 60 -16.78 4.09 12.83
N LEU A 61 -16.18 4.35 11.66
CA LEU A 61 -16.80 5.05 10.51
C LEU A 61 -17.31 6.43 10.92
N GLY A 62 -16.38 7.05 11.79
CA GLY A 62 -16.67 8.47 12.10
C GLY A 62 -17.70 8.60 13.22
N THR A 63 -17.95 7.38 13.69
CA THR A 63 -18.91 7.46 14.81
C THR A 63 -18.18 7.18 16.14
N GLY A 64 -18.62 7.40 17.12
CA GLY A 64 -18.08 7.05 18.46
C GLY A 64 -18.37 5.60 18.83
N ALA A 65 -19.03 4.89 17.91
CA ALA A 65 -19.31 3.44 18.07
C ALA A 65 -18.96 2.68 16.78
N ARG A 66 -19.07 1.29 16.99
CA ARG A 66 -18.89 0.46 15.77
C ARG A 66 -20.25 -0.03 15.28
N PRO A 67 -20.70 0.65 14.11
CA PRO A 67 -22.05 0.33 13.63
C PRO A 67 -22.18 -1.15 13.22
N TRP A 68 -21.07 -1.77 13.09
CA TRP A 68 -21.09 -3.19 12.71
C TRP A 68 -21.61 -4.07 13.85
N PHE A 69 -21.27 -3.61 15.05
CA PHE A 69 -21.55 -4.39 16.26
C PHE A 69 -22.28 -3.50 17.27
N PRO A 70 -23.56 -3.51 17.19
CA PRO A 70 -24.33 -2.56 18.01
C PRO A 70 -24.18 -2.84 19.51
N THR A 71 -23.73 -4.10 19.83
CA THR A 71 -23.64 -4.41 21.28
C THR A 71 -22.24 -4.05 21.81
N MET A 72 -21.45 -3.42 20.96
CA MET A 72 -20.05 -3.20 21.38
C MET A 72 -19.88 -1.76 21.85
N ARG A 73 -19.29 -1.71 23.09
CA ARG A 73 -18.90 -0.40 23.63
C ARG A 73 -17.37 -0.23 23.60
N LEU A 74 -16.97 0.98 23.15
CA LEU A 74 -15.50 1.19 22.96
C LEU A 74 -14.93 1.99 24.14
N PHE A 75 -13.81 1.52 24.66
CA PHE A 75 -13.03 2.24 25.68
C PHE A 75 -11.69 2.64 25.06
N GLN A 76 -11.60 4.05 24.92
CA GLN A 76 -10.40 4.50 24.18
C GLN A 76 -9.67 5.58 25.00
N PRO A 77 -8.23 5.48 24.90
CA PRO A 77 -7.52 6.53 25.66
C PRO A 77 -7.67 7.91 25.02
N ASN A 78 -7.84 9.01 25.86
CA ASN A 78 -7.71 10.38 25.33
C ASN A 78 -6.28 10.65 24.84
N PRO A 79 -6.29 11.67 23.92
CA PRO A 79 -4.95 12.01 23.41
C PRO A 79 -3.95 12.28 24.55
N GLY A 80 -2.79 11.52 24.54
CA GLY A 80 -1.72 11.76 25.53
C GLY A 80 -1.88 10.85 26.76
N GLU A 81 -2.95 10.08 26.80
CA GLU A 81 -3.19 9.20 27.97
C GLU A 81 -2.76 7.78 27.64
N GLY A 82 -2.11 7.15 28.63
CA GLY A 82 -1.75 5.73 28.42
C GLY A 82 -2.95 4.79 28.63
N LEU A 83 -2.79 3.60 28.14
CA LEU A 83 -3.84 2.57 28.23
C LEU A 83 -4.22 2.28 29.68
N GLU A 84 -3.35 2.56 30.63
CA GLU A 84 -3.63 2.29 32.06
C GLU A 84 -4.82 3.14 32.56
N VAL A 85 -4.80 4.29 32.09
CA VAL A 85 -5.89 5.18 32.54
C VAL A 85 -7.22 4.70 31.96
N THR A 86 -7.18 4.27 30.73
CA THR A 86 -8.41 3.72 30.13
C THR A 86 -8.89 2.48 30.87
N LEU A 87 -7.96 1.67 31.22
CA LEU A 87 -8.36 0.43 31.92
C LEU A 87 -8.97 0.75 33.28
N THR A 88 -8.45 1.80 33.96
CA THR A 88 -9.03 2.18 35.25
C THR A 88 -10.46 2.70 35.06
N ARG A 89 -10.66 3.41 33.98
CA ARG A 89 -12.03 3.88 33.70
C ARG A 89 -12.96 2.70 33.37
N MET A 90 -12.47 1.91 32.50
CA MET A 90 -13.30 0.73 32.21
C MET A 90 -13.70 -0.02 33.49
N ALA A 91 -12.68 -0.15 34.32
CA ALA A 91 -12.99 -0.80 35.61
C ALA A 91 -14.09 -0.03 36.36
N ALA A 92 -14.00 1.27 36.39
CA ALA A 92 -15.03 2.06 37.10
C ALA A 92 -16.39 1.96 36.40
N GLU A 93 -16.28 2.21 34.91
CA GLU A 93 -17.50 2.06 34.10
C GLU A 93 -18.15 0.68 34.29
N LEU A 94 -17.34 -0.11 33.97
CA LEU A 94 -17.93 -1.42 34.37
C LEU A 94 -18.68 -1.32 35.69
N ARG A 95 -18.13 -0.43 36.50
CA ARG A 95 -18.85 -0.25 37.78
C ARG A 95 -20.09 0.62 37.59
N ARG A 96 -20.02 1.69 36.57
CA ARG A 96 -21.01 2.74 36.32
C ARG A 96 -22.01 2.30 35.24
N THR A 97 -21.71 2.25 33.72
CA THR A 97 -22.47 1.55 32.66
C THR A 97 -23.31 0.43 33.27
N ALA A 98 -23.05 0.41 34.06
CA ALA A 98 -24.21 0.21 34.97
C ALA A 98 -25.08 1.47 35.05
N SER A 99 -24.85 2.59 34.24
CA SER A 99 -25.65 3.73 34.74
C SER A 99 -25.85 4.75 33.64
N ARG A 100 -25.15 4.69 31.55
CA ARG A 100 -25.52 5.20 30.22
C ARG A 100 -25.23 6.70 30.11
N ARG A 101 -24.89 7.30 28.36
CA ARG A 101 -24.41 8.36 27.46
C ARG A 101 -25.59 9.00 26.73
N PRO A 102 -25.24 9.83 25.47
CA PRO A 102 -24.52 10.91 24.79
C PRO A 102 -25.45 11.78 23.96
N PRO A 103 -24.75 12.51 22.50
CA PRO A 103 -23.74 12.78 21.45
C PRO A 103 -23.87 14.20 20.90
N GLY A 104 -22.97 14.51 19.45
CA GLY A 104 -22.79 14.56 17.99
C GLY A 104 -22.13 15.87 17.57
N GLN A 105 -21.36 15.82 16.19
CA GLN A 105 -20.87 15.86 14.80
C GLN A 105 -20.50 17.29 14.40
N ARG A 106 -19.76 17.32 13.15
CA ARG A 106 -18.81 17.62 12.06
C ARG A 106 -19.14 18.97 11.43
N PRO A 107 -18.45 19.15 9.87
CA PRO A 107 -17.26 19.45 9.04
C PRO A 107 -17.52 20.61 8.07
N ALA A 108 -16.46 20.60 6.71
CA ALA A 108 -15.71 20.44 5.44
C ALA A 108 -15.43 21.82 4.84
N ALA A 109 -14.46 21.89 3.27
CA ALA A 109 -13.76 21.69 1.99
C ALA A 109 -13.36 23.06 1.41
N GLN A 110 -12.34 23.12 -0.07
CA GLN A 110 -11.48 22.97 -1.26
C GLN A 110 -11.20 24.35 -1.87
N GLN A 111 -10.12 24.44 -3.30
CA GLN A 111 -9.04 24.55 -4.30
C GLN A 111 -9.30 25.78 -5.18
N PRO A 112 -8.21 25.94 -6.87
CA PRO A 112 -6.97 25.95 -7.67
C PRO A 112 -6.97 27.09 -8.69
N ASP A 113 -5.69 27.02 -9.94
CA ASP A 113 -4.58 26.99 -10.91
C ASP A 113 -4.62 28.24 -11.78
N PRO A 114 -3.35 28.33 -13.52
CA PRO A 114 -2.03 28.57 -14.13
C PRO A 114 -2.14 29.30 -15.47
N ALA A 115 -0.72 29.40 -16.57
CA ALA A 115 0.19 28.95 -17.65
C ALA A 115 0.80 30.18 -18.34
N GLY A 116 1.94 30.01 -19.47
CA GLY A 116 2.54 29.61 -20.77
C GLY A 116 3.64 30.60 -21.17
N THR A 117 4.52 30.29 -22.37
CA THR A 117 5.39 29.73 -23.42
C THR A 117 6.19 30.87 -24.06
N ALA A 118 7.16 30.51 -25.05
CA ALA A 118 7.86 29.92 -26.20
C ALA A 118 8.91 30.92 -26.72
N LYS A 119 9.94 30.58 -27.68
CA LYS A 119 11.08 30.12 -28.48
C LYS A 119 11.45 31.19 -29.49
N PRO A 120 12.55 30.89 -30.82
CA PRO A 120 13.31 29.93 -31.62
C PRO A 120 14.53 30.57 -32.29
N ASP A 121 15.70 29.81 -33.28
CA ASP A 121 16.39 28.83 -34.11
C ASP A 121 17.45 29.56 -34.97
N GLY A 122 18.74 28.98 -35.76
CA GLY A 122 19.20 28.04 -36.78
C GLY A 122 20.75 28.13 -36.96
N ASP A 123 21.64 26.98 -37.05
CA ASP A 123 22.81 26.98 -37.98
C ASP A 123 23.39 25.57 -38.07
N ALA A 124 23.23 24.65 -38.68
CA ALA A 124 23.05 23.17 -38.65
C ALA A 124 24.29 22.49 -39.24
N ASP A 125 25.55 22.64 -39.60
CA ASP A 125 26.78 21.81 -39.73
C ASP A 125 27.93 22.46 -38.96
N ARG A 126 27.77 23.86 -38.59
CA ARG A 126 28.37 24.68 -37.52
C ARG A 126 27.58 24.56 -36.22
N GLN A 127 26.50 24.26 -36.51
CA GLN A 127 25.53 23.91 -35.45
C GLN A 127 25.75 22.48 -34.95
N MET A 128 26.23 21.60 -36.22
CA MET A 128 26.27 20.24 -35.64
C MET A 128 27.55 20.06 -34.80
N ALA A 129 28.79 20.51 -35.11
CA ALA A 129 30.04 20.55 -34.31
C ALA A 129 29.93 21.56 -33.16
N GLU A 130 29.30 22.63 -33.44
CA GLU A 130 28.83 23.59 -32.41
C GLU A 130 27.71 22.98 -31.55
N ALA A 131 26.85 22.10 -32.27
CA ALA A 131 25.77 21.42 -31.51
C ALA A 131 26.35 20.37 -30.56
N VAL A 132 27.39 19.72 -31.09
CA VAL A 132 27.93 18.71 -30.16
C VAL A 132 28.74 19.43 -29.08
N ALA A 133 29.68 20.42 -29.36
CA ALA A 133 30.44 21.26 -28.42
C ALA A 133 29.49 22.08 -27.52
N LEU A 134 28.42 22.61 -28.14
CA LEU A 134 27.40 23.34 -27.35
C LEU A 134 26.67 22.38 -26.40
N TYR A 135 26.46 21.18 -26.95
CA TYR A 135 25.85 20.19 -26.03
C TYR A 135 26.81 19.83 -24.91
N ARG A 136 28.04 19.67 -25.11
CA ARG A 136 29.00 19.25 -24.06
C ARG A 136 29.23 20.39 -23.07
N THR A 137 29.12 21.72 -23.51
CA THR A 137 29.39 22.90 -22.66
C THR A 137 28.08 23.42 -22.07
N GLY A 138 26.69 22.62 -22.25
CA GLY A 138 25.42 22.92 -21.53
C GLY A 138 24.54 23.90 -22.32
N ALA A 139 24.95 24.38 -23.55
CA ALA A 139 24.09 25.27 -24.38
C ALA A 139 23.17 24.43 -25.30
N ALA A 140 22.09 23.77 -24.80
CA ALA A 140 21.22 22.73 -25.41
C ALA A 140 20.25 23.37 -26.42
N GLU A 141 19.67 24.61 -26.11
CA GLU A 141 18.72 25.28 -27.02
C GLU A 141 19.42 25.75 -28.31
N ALA A 142 20.75 26.11 -28.11
CA ALA A 142 21.56 26.53 -29.28
C ALA A 142 22.03 25.31 -30.10
N ALA A 143 22.40 24.04 -29.49
CA ALA A 143 22.74 22.75 -30.16
C ALA A 143 21.54 22.20 -30.92
N GLU A 144 20.30 22.47 -30.44
CA GLU A 144 19.05 21.96 -31.04
C GLU A 144 18.70 22.75 -32.31
N VAL A 145 18.90 24.09 -32.26
CA VAL A 145 18.64 24.93 -33.45
C VAL A 145 19.59 24.53 -34.59
N LEU A 146 20.63 24.04 -34.16
CA LEU A 146 21.62 23.69 -35.19
C LEU A 146 21.42 22.28 -35.71
N VAL A 147 21.05 21.30 -34.92
CA VAL A 147 20.73 19.90 -35.31
C VAL A 147 19.48 19.91 -36.20
N ARG A 148 18.38 20.81 -35.96
CA ARG A 148 17.16 20.88 -36.78
C ARG A 148 17.48 21.48 -38.15
N GLN A 149 18.28 22.51 -38.16
CA GLN A 149 18.71 23.14 -39.44
C GLN A 149 19.53 22.16 -40.29
N LEU A 150 20.13 21.25 -39.52
CA LEU A 150 21.00 20.27 -40.22
C LEU A 150 20.17 19.08 -40.68
N LEU A 151 19.21 18.62 -40.15
CA LEU A 151 18.34 17.49 -40.53
C LEU A 151 17.34 17.95 -41.60
N ASP A 152 17.01 19.33 -41.74
CA ASP A 152 16.20 19.87 -42.86
C ASP A 152 16.97 19.81 -44.18
N ARG A 153 18.21 19.79 -44.07
CA ARG A 153 19.03 19.82 -45.30
C ARG A 153 19.55 18.42 -45.63
N GLN A 154 19.77 17.65 -44.38
CA GLN A 154 20.25 16.26 -44.57
C GLN A 154 19.43 15.32 -43.68
N PRO A 155 18.37 14.83 -44.17
CA PRO A 155 17.36 14.13 -43.34
C PRO A 155 17.88 12.78 -42.84
N ASP A 156 18.97 12.21 -43.38
CA ASP A 156 19.42 10.89 -42.89
C ASP A 156 20.84 11.00 -42.34
N HIS A 157 21.27 12.21 -41.87
CA HIS A 157 22.61 12.33 -41.26
C HIS A 157 22.64 11.63 -39.89
N PRO A 158 23.45 10.55 -39.72
CA PRO A 158 23.40 9.61 -38.59
C PRO A 158 23.78 10.28 -37.27
N VAL A 159 24.73 11.21 -37.18
CA VAL A 159 25.17 11.90 -35.94
C VAL A 159 24.17 13.00 -35.55
N ALA A 160 23.62 13.68 -36.55
CA ALA A 160 22.59 14.73 -36.28
C ALA A 160 21.28 14.08 -35.83
N LEU A 161 21.02 12.86 -36.46
CA LEU A 161 19.82 12.11 -36.03
C LEU A 161 19.98 11.61 -34.59
N HIS A 162 21.21 11.03 -34.23
CA HIS A 162 21.42 10.56 -32.84
C HIS A 162 21.43 11.74 -31.87
N LEU A 163 22.22 12.86 -32.09
CA LEU A 163 22.27 14.03 -31.20
C LEU A 163 20.90 14.74 -31.16
N GLY A 164 20.13 14.76 -32.31
CA GLY A 164 18.74 15.31 -32.34
C GLY A 164 17.81 14.51 -31.43
N GLY A 165 17.98 13.20 -31.54
CA GLY A 165 17.20 12.35 -30.61
C GLY A 165 17.51 12.63 -29.14
N VAL A 166 18.77 12.74 -28.74
CA VAL A 166 19.18 12.97 -27.33
C VAL A 166 18.67 14.34 -26.87
N LEU A 167 18.75 15.41 -27.73
CA LEU A 167 18.30 16.76 -27.35
C LEU A 167 16.77 16.80 -27.25
N ALA A 168 16.10 16.11 -28.20
CA ALA A 168 14.64 16.01 -28.09
C ALA A 168 14.22 15.33 -26.78
N LYS A 169 14.91 14.33 -26.40
CA LYS A 169 14.62 13.67 -25.10
C LYS A 169 14.81 14.65 -23.94
N ARG A 170 15.87 15.42 -23.82
CA ARG A 170 16.16 16.37 -22.72
C ARG A 170 15.06 17.43 -22.62
N ARG A 171 14.42 17.73 -23.69
CA ARG A 171 13.37 18.77 -23.68
C ARG A 171 12.00 18.16 -23.35
N GLY A 172 11.94 16.85 -23.29
CA GLY A 172 10.71 16.19 -22.82
C GLY A 172 9.85 15.74 -24.00
N SER A 173 10.34 15.98 -25.35
CA SER A 173 9.56 15.50 -26.50
C SER A 173 9.95 14.06 -26.86
N LEU A 174 9.52 13.10 -26.25
CA LEU A 174 9.97 11.69 -26.31
C LEU A 174 9.51 11.03 -27.62
N GLU A 175 8.36 11.41 -28.17
CA GLU A 175 7.87 10.81 -29.43
C GLU A 175 8.75 11.25 -30.60
N GLU A 176 9.10 12.52 -30.50
CA GLU A 176 10.04 12.98 -31.54
C GLU A 176 11.42 12.29 -31.40
N ALA A 177 11.95 12.22 -30.19
CA ALA A 177 13.25 11.55 -29.95
C ALA A 177 13.25 10.12 -30.46
N GLN A 178 12.11 9.47 -30.28
CA GLN A 178 12.02 8.06 -30.71
C GLN A 178 12.13 7.96 -32.24
N VAL A 179 11.47 8.87 -32.92
CA VAL A 179 11.53 8.83 -34.39
C VAL A 179 12.98 9.07 -34.87
N LEU A 180 13.65 10.04 -34.29
CA LEU A 180 15.02 10.38 -34.74
C LEU A 180 16.01 9.27 -34.40
N LEU A 181 15.87 8.67 -33.26
CA LEU A 181 16.86 7.66 -32.80
C LEU A 181 16.60 6.32 -33.51
N THR A 182 15.30 6.07 -33.92
CA THR A 182 15.03 4.87 -34.75
C THR A 182 15.69 5.01 -36.12
N ARG A 183 15.56 6.21 -36.64
CA ARG A 183 16.22 6.47 -37.94
C ARG A 183 17.74 6.47 -37.81
N ALA A 184 18.20 7.03 -36.62
CA ALA A 184 19.67 7.03 -36.39
C ALA A 184 20.20 5.59 -36.29
N SER A 185 19.46 4.66 -35.62
CA SER A 185 19.92 3.27 -35.45
C SER A 185 19.79 2.49 -36.77
N ALA A 186 18.82 2.93 -37.69
CA ALA A 186 18.70 2.29 -39.01
C ALA A 186 19.82 2.76 -39.95
N ALA A 187 20.16 4.03 -39.86
CA ALA A 187 21.20 4.62 -40.72
C ALA A 187 22.60 4.10 -40.36
N ASP A 188 22.77 3.67 -39.02
CA ASP A 188 24.05 3.08 -38.58
C ASP A 188 23.76 2.02 -37.50
N PRO A 189 23.53 0.77 -37.98
CA PRO A 189 23.13 -0.31 -37.05
C PRO A 189 24.25 -0.68 -36.09
N GLN A 190 25.47 -0.28 -36.30
CA GLN A 190 26.60 -0.65 -35.43
C GLN A 190 26.83 0.41 -34.35
N ASN A 191 25.97 1.42 -34.30
CA ASN A 191 26.13 2.48 -33.28
C ASN A 191 25.42 2.08 -31.98
N ALA A 192 26.21 1.50 -31.07
CA ALA A 192 25.64 0.98 -29.80
C ALA A 192 25.04 2.13 -28.98
N SER A 193 25.61 3.39 -29.09
CA SER A 193 25.11 4.57 -28.31
C SER A 193 23.72 4.99 -28.81
N ALA A 194 23.48 4.88 -30.11
CA ALA A 194 22.14 5.21 -30.65
C ALA A 194 21.08 4.22 -30.14
N HIS A 195 21.47 2.91 -30.06
CA HIS A 195 20.53 1.92 -29.49
C HIS A 195 20.30 2.15 -28.00
N ALA A 196 21.44 2.55 -27.27
CA ALA A 196 21.26 2.82 -25.83
C ALA A 196 20.36 4.05 -25.61
N ALA A 197 20.55 5.14 -26.43
CA ALA A 197 19.70 6.34 -26.30
C ALA A 197 18.26 6.03 -26.73
N LEU A 198 18.05 5.19 -27.74
CA LEU A 198 16.69 4.76 -28.14
C LEU A 198 16.02 3.97 -27.02
N CYS A 199 16.88 3.03 -26.42
CA CYS A 199 16.33 2.31 -25.27
C CYS A 199 15.80 3.27 -24.20
N GLU A 200 16.45 4.31 -23.79
CA GLU A 200 16.02 5.25 -22.73
C GLU A 200 14.74 6.00 -23.15
N VAL A 201 14.68 6.37 -24.43
CA VAL A 201 13.49 7.12 -24.90
C VAL A 201 12.27 6.19 -24.90
N GLN A 202 12.46 4.99 -25.36
CA GLN A 202 11.33 4.03 -25.36
C GLN A 202 10.85 3.75 -23.93
N GLN A 203 11.78 3.74 -23.01
CA GLN A 203 11.34 3.61 -21.61
C GLN A 203 10.47 4.80 -21.20
N GLY A 204 10.92 6.05 -21.54
CA GLY A 204 10.14 7.25 -21.21
C GLY A 204 8.75 7.23 -21.85
N LEU A 205 8.54 6.51 -22.92
CA LEU A 205 7.23 6.48 -23.61
C LEU A 205 6.41 5.27 -23.14
N GLY A 206 7.01 4.46 -22.27
CA GLY A 206 6.25 3.30 -21.76
C GLY A 206 6.29 2.11 -22.73
N GLN A 207 7.15 2.17 -23.81
CA GLN A 207 7.28 1.03 -24.75
C GLN A 207 8.37 0.06 -24.28
N PHE A 208 8.14 -0.83 -23.36
CA PHE A 208 9.17 -1.57 -22.58
C PHE A 208 9.64 -2.78 -23.39
N ASP A 209 8.81 -3.31 -24.27
CA ASP A 209 9.28 -4.44 -25.10
C ASP A 209 10.32 -3.95 -26.14
N ALA A 210 9.95 -2.84 -26.68
CA ALA A 210 10.93 -2.28 -27.66
C ALA A 210 12.22 -1.85 -26.97
N ALA A 211 12.10 -1.29 -25.79
CA ALA A 211 13.31 -0.87 -25.03
C ALA A 211 14.21 -2.07 -24.72
N ASP A 212 13.60 -3.19 -24.38
CA ASP A 212 14.41 -4.39 -24.06
C ASP A 212 15.14 -4.89 -25.31
N ARG A 213 14.53 -4.76 -26.52
CA ARG A 213 15.25 -5.16 -27.75
C ARG A 213 16.44 -4.24 -28.02
N SER A 214 16.16 -2.96 -27.84
CA SER A 214 17.27 -1.99 -28.07
C SER A 214 18.41 -2.20 -27.05
N SER A 215 18.02 -2.53 -25.80
CA SER A 215 19.08 -2.78 -24.79
C SER A 215 19.91 -4.01 -25.19
N ARG A 216 19.31 -5.07 -25.76
CA ARG A 216 20.07 -6.28 -26.16
C ARG A 216 20.97 -5.96 -27.36
N ALA A 217 20.44 -5.09 -28.24
CA ALA A 217 21.25 -4.72 -29.42
C ALA A 217 22.53 -3.97 -29.00
N CYS A 218 22.38 -3.01 -27.98
CA CYS A 218 23.62 -2.29 -27.61
C CYS A 218 24.57 -3.21 -26.85
N ILE A 219 24.08 -4.23 -26.12
CA ILE A 219 24.96 -5.15 -25.35
C ILE A 219 25.62 -6.13 -26.33
N SER A 220 24.85 -6.54 -27.39
CA SER A 220 25.47 -7.47 -28.35
C SER A 220 26.63 -6.79 -29.10
N LEU A 221 26.50 -5.48 -29.29
CA LEU A 221 27.56 -4.75 -30.05
C LEU A 221 28.76 -4.45 -29.15
N GLN A 222 28.45 -4.21 -27.84
CA GLN A 222 29.56 -3.90 -26.90
C GLN A 222 29.31 -4.61 -25.57
N PRO A 223 29.66 -5.94 -25.51
CA PRO A 223 29.30 -6.73 -24.32
C PRO A 223 30.19 -6.38 -23.12
N GLU A 224 31.22 -5.67 -23.36
CA GLU A 224 32.17 -5.44 -22.24
C GLU A 224 31.85 -4.10 -21.58
N THR A 225 30.88 -3.33 -22.15
CA THR A 225 30.53 -2.03 -21.53
C THR A 225 29.59 -2.27 -20.33
N VAL A 226 30.11 -2.07 -19.16
CA VAL A 226 29.40 -2.43 -17.91
C VAL A 226 28.13 -1.57 -17.79
N GLY A 227 28.18 -0.25 -18.25
CA GLY A 227 27.01 0.66 -18.17
C GLY A 227 25.78 0.08 -18.87
N HIS A 228 25.97 -0.69 -19.98
CA HIS A 228 24.81 -1.27 -20.70
C HIS A 228 24.12 -2.35 -19.86
N TRP A 229 24.92 -3.10 -19.14
CA TRP A 229 24.31 -4.17 -18.30
C TRP A 229 23.58 -3.56 -17.10
N VAL A 230 24.17 -2.45 -16.50
CA VAL A 230 23.51 -1.82 -15.34
C VAL A 230 22.18 -1.20 -15.79
N ASN A 231 22.18 -0.54 -16.94
CA ASN A 231 20.94 0.09 -17.43
C ASN A 231 19.90 -0.96 -17.81
N ARG A 232 20.35 -2.04 -18.45
CA ARG A 232 19.38 -3.12 -18.74
C ARG A 232 18.80 -3.71 -17.45
N THR A 233 19.75 -3.91 -16.37
CA THR A 233 19.22 -4.42 -15.09
C THR A 233 18.09 -3.52 -14.59
N ALA A 234 18.29 -2.22 -14.60
CA ALA A 234 17.25 -1.29 -14.12
C ALA A 234 15.96 -1.44 -14.94
N LEU A 235 16.06 -1.61 -16.28
CA LEU A 235 14.87 -1.78 -17.14
C LEU A 235 14.12 -3.08 -16.80
N LEU A 236 14.90 -4.20 -16.70
CA LEU A 236 14.28 -5.50 -16.43
C LEU A 236 13.58 -5.51 -15.06
N ARG A 237 14.14 -4.80 -14.11
CA ARG A 237 13.45 -4.70 -12.80
C ARG A 237 12.12 -3.96 -12.95
N ARG A 238 12.19 -2.89 -13.71
CA ARG A 238 10.98 -2.06 -13.87
C ARG A 238 9.87 -2.86 -14.57
N ILE A 239 10.15 -3.77 -15.46
CA ILE A 239 9.08 -4.49 -16.19
C ILE A 239 8.78 -5.81 -15.49
N GLY A 240 9.49 -6.07 -14.29
CA GLY A 240 9.11 -7.19 -13.41
C GLY A 240 9.80 -8.50 -13.81
N GLN A 241 10.82 -8.43 -14.76
CA GLN A 241 11.60 -9.65 -15.09
C GLN A 241 12.79 -9.83 -14.14
N VAL A 242 12.54 -10.39 -12.96
CA VAL A 242 13.46 -10.35 -11.81
C VAL A 242 14.65 -11.29 -12.08
N GLU A 243 14.40 -12.39 -12.73
CA GLU A 243 15.51 -13.34 -12.95
C GLU A 243 16.47 -12.83 -14.03
N ALA A 244 15.89 -12.32 -15.05
CA ALA A 244 16.77 -11.74 -16.08
C ALA A 244 17.56 -10.55 -15.53
N ALA A 245 16.92 -9.73 -14.73
CA ALA A 245 17.65 -8.59 -14.10
C ALA A 245 18.79 -9.09 -13.23
N ARG A 246 18.51 -10.17 -12.52
CA ARG A 246 19.57 -10.73 -11.65
C ARG A 246 20.75 -11.23 -12.50
N SER A 247 20.43 -11.85 -13.59
CA SER A 247 21.53 -12.33 -14.44
C SER A 247 22.34 -11.16 -15.01
N ALA A 248 21.65 -10.15 -15.44
CA ALA A 248 22.34 -8.98 -16.02
C ALA A 248 23.24 -8.30 -14.99
N VAL A 249 22.73 -8.06 -13.79
CA VAL A 249 23.57 -7.35 -12.79
C VAL A 249 24.73 -8.26 -12.33
N THR A 250 24.53 -9.61 -12.30
CA THR A 250 25.64 -10.53 -11.95
C THR A 250 26.74 -10.45 -13.01
N HIS A 251 26.26 -10.34 -14.25
CA HIS A 251 27.30 -10.21 -15.29
C HIS A 251 28.06 -8.88 -15.12
N ALA A 252 27.29 -7.78 -14.89
CA ALA A 252 27.96 -6.49 -14.67
C ALA A 252 29.00 -6.58 -13.54
N LEU A 253 28.71 -7.35 -12.49
CA LEU A 253 29.63 -7.41 -11.34
C LEU A 253 30.80 -8.35 -11.64
N ARG A 254 30.59 -9.30 -12.62
CA ARG A 254 31.75 -10.12 -13.04
C ARG A 254 32.75 -9.27 -13.83
N LEU A 255 32.19 -8.38 -14.61
CA LEU A 255 33.11 -7.53 -15.41
C LEU A 255 33.80 -6.48 -14.53
N ARG A 256 32.96 -6.02 -13.57
CA ARG A 256 33.55 -5.03 -12.65
C ARG A 256 32.91 -5.17 -11.27
N PRO A 257 33.67 -5.74 -10.32
CA PRO A 257 33.09 -6.03 -8.99
C PRO A 257 33.00 -4.77 -8.13
N ASP A 258 33.73 -3.71 -8.46
CA ASP A 258 33.73 -2.50 -7.60
C ASP A 258 32.81 -1.42 -8.20
N LEU A 259 31.60 -1.82 -8.57
CA LEU A 259 30.61 -0.87 -9.15
C LEU A 259 29.43 -0.71 -8.18
N ALA A 260 29.44 0.50 -7.61
CA ALA A 260 28.43 0.73 -6.54
C ALA A 260 27.01 0.63 -7.10
N PRO A 261 26.70 1.23 -8.28
CA PRO A 261 25.33 1.14 -8.80
C PRO A 261 24.91 -0.32 -9.04
N ALA A 262 25.85 -1.25 -9.42
CA ALA A 262 25.49 -2.68 -9.62
C ALA A 262 25.13 -3.34 -8.29
N HIS A 263 25.89 -2.98 -7.27
CA HIS A 263 25.52 -3.57 -5.95
C HIS A 263 24.17 -3.01 -5.48
N GLY A 264 23.88 -1.69 -5.78
CA GLY A 264 22.54 -1.15 -5.47
C GLY A 264 21.43 -1.96 -6.13
N HIS A 265 21.62 -2.24 -7.45
CA HIS A 265 20.60 -3.06 -8.14
C HIS A 265 20.54 -4.49 -7.57
N PHE A 266 21.71 -5.04 -7.29
CA PHE A 266 21.73 -6.39 -6.68
C PHE A 266 20.97 -6.40 -5.36
N ALA A 267 21.16 -5.30 -4.57
CA ALA A 267 20.45 -5.22 -3.27
C ALA A 267 18.93 -5.19 -3.50
N GLU A 268 18.42 -4.55 -4.49
CA GLU A 268 16.97 -4.45 -4.75
C GLU A 268 16.41 -5.79 -5.23
N LEU A 269 17.36 -6.69 -5.73
CA LEU A 269 16.87 -7.99 -6.24
C LEU A 269 17.13 -9.10 -5.21
N ALA A 270 17.56 -8.71 -4.04
CA ALA A 270 17.93 -9.72 -3.02
C ALA A 270 16.66 -10.44 -2.53
N THR A 271 16.82 -11.73 -2.19
CA THR A 271 15.66 -12.57 -1.78
C THR A 271 15.39 -12.41 -0.29
N SER A 272 16.39 -11.89 0.42
CA SER A 272 16.14 -11.64 1.86
C SER A 272 16.61 -10.24 2.24
N PRO A 273 15.94 -9.66 3.22
CA PRO A 273 16.31 -8.30 3.67
C PRO A 273 17.77 -8.25 4.15
N GLY A 274 18.28 -9.30 4.70
CA GLY A 274 19.69 -9.34 5.13
C GLY A 274 20.65 -9.23 3.94
N ASP A 275 20.43 -10.01 2.90
CA ASP A 275 21.31 -9.92 1.71
C ASP A 275 21.25 -8.53 1.08
N SER A 276 20.01 -7.95 1.13
CA SER A 276 19.90 -6.56 0.60
C SER A 276 20.80 -5.61 1.37
N VAL A 277 20.81 -5.68 2.67
CA VAL A 277 21.65 -4.78 3.50
C VAL A 277 23.13 -5.03 3.20
N LYS A 278 23.56 -6.30 3.06
CA LYS A 278 24.98 -6.60 2.78
C LYS A 278 25.42 -5.96 1.45
N ALA A 279 24.59 -6.13 0.47
CA ALA A 279 24.95 -5.54 -0.83
C ALA A 279 25.02 -4.01 -0.76
N HIS A 280 24.03 -3.37 -0.08
CA HIS A 280 24.08 -1.90 0.06
C HIS A 280 25.29 -1.46 0.89
N GLN A 281 25.74 -2.33 1.82
CA GLN A 281 26.94 -1.97 2.60
C GLN A 281 28.18 -1.94 1.70
N ILE A 282 28.17 -2.93 0.79
CA ILE A 282 29.31 -2.89 -0.14
C ILE A 282 29.25 -1.61 -0.97
N ALA A 283 28.05 -1.27 -1.47
CA ALA A 283 27.92 -0.04 -2.27
C ALA A 283 28.34 1.19 -1.47
N VAL A 284 28.01 1.28 -0.23
CA VAL A 284 28.39 2.45 0.61
C VAL A 284 29.90 2.46 0.82
N SER A 285 30.50 1.21 0.99
CA SER A 285 31.97 1.20 1.19
C SER A 285 32.69 1.70 -0.07
N LEU A 286 32.08 1.53 -1.22
CA LEU A 286 32.74 1.94 -2.47
C LEU A 286 32.53 3.44 -2.71
N THR A 287 31.36 3.95 -2.12
CA THR A 287 31.08 5.39 -2.28
C THR A 287 30.51 5.94 -0.97
N PRO A 288 31.34 6.21 0.07
CA PRO A 288 30.86 6.46 1.44
C PRO A 288 30.19 7.83 1.57
N ALA A 289 30.37 8.78 0.53
CA ALA A 289 29.75 10.11 0.71
C ALA A 289 28.58 10.29 -0.26
N ALA A 290 28.34 9.15 -1.05
CA ALA A 290 27.18 9.28 -1.96
C ALA A 290 25.86 9.15 -1.19
N ALA A 291 25.12 10.35 -1.09
CA ALA A 291 23.91 10.45 -0.25
C ALA A 291 22.84 9.46 -0.71
N ASP A 292 22.66 9.23 -2.05
CA ASP A 292 21.62 8.30 -2.54
C ASP A 292 21.92 6.86 -2.08
N VAL A 293 23.19 6.46 -2.10
CA VAL A 293 23.54 5.09 -1.68
C VAL A 293 23.36 4.94 -0.17
N LEU A 294 23.75 5.96 0.61
CA LEU A 294 23.51 5.93 2.07
C LEU A 294 22.01 5.86 2.37
N SER A 295 21.23 6.66 1.60
CA SER A 295 19.77 6.65 1.82
C SER A 295 19.18 5.28 1.52
N ASN A 296 19.63 4.61 0.46
CA ASN A 296 19.13 3.27 0.14
C ASN A 296 19.48 2.25 1.24
N LEU A 297 20.72 2.30 1.78
CA LEU A 297 21.03 1.39 2.91
C LEU A 297 20.18 1.73 4.13
N GLY A 298 20.03 3.09 4.36
CA GLY A 298 19.14 3.48 5.49
C GLY A 298 17.74 2.87 5.34
N SER A 299 17.15 2.96 4.18
CA SER A 299 15.81 2.39 3.94
C SER A 299 15.81 0.87 4.17
N ALA A 300 16.85 0.15 3.66
CA ALA A 300 16.94 -1.31 3.87
C ALA A 300 17.05 -1.65 5.36
N LEU A 301 17.81 -0.86 6.11
CA LEU A 301 17.93 -1.11 7.56
C LEU A 301 16.60 -0.86 8.27
N HIS A 302 15.92 0.15 7.80
CA HIS A 302 14.59 0.41 8.38
C HIS A 302 13.67 -0.81 8.23
N LYS A 303 13.68 -1.47 7.09
CA LYS A 303 12.82 -2.65 6.86
C LYS A 303 13.19 -3.80 7.81
N LEU A 304 14.44 -3.77 8.31
CA LEU A 304 14.86 -4.81 9.28
C LEU A 304 14.66 -4.34 10.72
N LEU A 305 13.97 -3.17 10.83
CA LEU A 305 13.64 -2.59 12.14
C LEU A 305 14.90 -2.17 12.90
N ARG A 306 16.03 -2.06 12.24
CA ARG A 306 17.24 -1.47 12.87
C ARG A 306 17.21 0.06 12.72
N PHE A 307 16.40 0.70 13.55
CA PHE A 307 15.98 2.11 13.33
C PHE A 307 17.10 3.05 13.78
N ASP A 308 17.84 2.68 14.80
CA ASP A 308 18.93 3.57 15.27
C ASP A 308 20.03 3.69 14.20
N GLU A 309 20.42 2.51 13.66
CA GLU A 309 21.47 2.55 12.61
C GLU A 309 20.97 3.32 11.37
N ALA A 310 19.71 3.07 11.02
CA ALA A 310 19.16 3.78 9.85
C ALA A 310 19.18 5.30 10.07
N ALA A 311 18.79 5.76 11.27
CA ALA A 311 18.73 7.21 11.53
C ALA A 311 20.12 7.84 11.43
N ARG A 312 21.18 7.14 11.96
CA ARG A 312 22.54 7.72 11.88
C ARG A 312 23.02 7.81 10.43
N LEU A 313 22.70 6.75 9.74
CA LEU A 313 23.16 6.74 8.33
C LEU A 313 22.42 7.80 7.51
N LEU A 314 21.13 7.96 7.76
CA LEU A 314 20.34 8.91 6.96
C LEU A 314 20.65 10.35 7.39
N GLU A 315 21.05 10.51 8.66
CA GLU A 315 21.59 11.83 9.03
C GLU A 315 22.85 12.16 8.24
N HIS A 316 23.70 11.15 8.13
CA HIS A 316 24.90 11.36 7.30
C HIS A 316 24.53 11.66 5.85
N ALA A 317 23.52 10.96 5.31
CA ALA A 317 23.12 11.17 3.91
C ALA A 317 22.62 12.60 3.69
N THR A 318 21.84 13.17 4.65
CA THR A 318 21.26 14.53 4.48
C THR A 318 22.35 15.61 4.66
N ARG A 319 23.47 15.26 5.39
CA ARG A 319 24.59 16.23 5.46
C ARG A 319 25.41 16.23 4.17
N CYS A 320 25.55 15.00 3.62
CA CYS A 320 26.36 14.91 2.39
C CYS A 320 25.63 15.61 1.23
N ASP A 321 24.34 15.48 1.23
CA ASP A 321 23.58 16.20 0.19
C ASP A 321 22.25 16.68 0.79
N PRO A 322 22.20 17.94 1.23
CA PRO A 322 21.00 18.49 1.88
C PRO A 322 19.84 18.67 0.89
N GLY A 323 20.11 18.61 -0.45
CA GLY A 323 19.07 18.80 -1.49
C GLY A 323 18.41 17.48 -1.90
N LEU A 324 18.94 16.34 -1.33
CA LEU A 324 18.33 15.05 -1.74
C LEU A 324 17.07 14.80 -0.91
N ALA A 325 15.90 15.10 -1.48
CA ALA A 325 14.60 15.07 -0.77
C ALA A 325 14.30 13.66 -0.24
N ILE A 326 14.59 12.63 -1.00
CA ILE A 326 14.25 11.25 -0.59
C ILE A 326 15.03 10.89 0.69
N ALA A 327 16.27 11.31 0.86
CA ALA A 327 17.04 11.02 2.10
C ALA A 327 16.36 11.64 3.32
N TRP A 328 15.75 12.85 3.13
CA TRP A 328 15.02 13.46 4.27
C TRP A 328 13.78 12.65 4.64
N THR A 329 13.06 12.20 3.57
CA THR A 329 11.87 11.37 3.88
C THR A 329 12.29 10.07 4.60
N ASN A 330 13.30 9.40 4.14
CA ASN A 330 13.75 8.17 4.81
C ASN A 330 14.25 8.44 6.23
N ARG A 331 14.91 9.57 6.38
CA ARG A 331 15.30 9.91 7.78
C ARG A 331 14.07 10.11 8.66
N GLY A 332 13.07 10.87 8.12
CA GLY A 332 11.81 11.07 8.88
C GLY A 332 11.18 9.73 9.28
N ASN A 333 11.14 8.76 8.40
CA ASN A 333 10.56 7.44 8.74
C ASN A 333 11.32 6.76 9.88
N ALA A 334 12.67 6.78 9.78
CA ALA A 334 13.47 6.15 10.86
C ALA A 334 13.24 6.86 12.20
N LEU A 335 13.13 8.21 12.19
CA LEU A 335 12.95 8.96 13.45
C LEU A 335 11.55 8.72 14.02
N GLU A 336 10.66 8.62 13.09
CA GLU A 336 9.30 8.30 13.60
C GLU A 336 9.31 6.95 14.33
N ALA A 337 9.91 5.94 13.74
CA ALA A 337 9.98 4.63 14.38
C ALA A 337 10.67 4.70 15.76
N LEU A 338 11.49 5.74 15.94
CA LEU A 338 12.19 5.89 17.25
C LEU A 338 11.38 6.77 18.19
N GLY A 339 10.20 7.25 17.72
CA GLY A 339 9.31 8.05 18.60
C GLY A 339 9.68 9.53 18.58
N LYS A 340 10.66 9.95 17.74
CA LYS A 340 11.01 11.39 17.66
C LYS A 340 10.13 12.09 16.63
N VAL A 341 8.96 12.39 17.05
CA VAL A 341 7.85 12.75 16.13
C VAL A 341 8.10 14.14 15.56
N ALA A 342 8.51 15.14 16.40
CA ALA A 342 8.72 16.52 15.89
C ALA A 342 9.85 16.56 14.84
N GLU A 343 10.88 15.81 15.13
CA GLU A 343 11.99 15.80 14.14
C GLU A 343 11.58 15.08 12.84
N ALA A 344 10.82 14.01 13.01
CA ALA A 344 10.34 13.30 11.79
C ALA A 344 9.50 14.23 10.92
N GLU A 345 8.61 14.89 11.56
CA GLU A 345 7.76 15.82 10.78
C GLU A 345 8.62 16.87 10.07
N ALA A 346 9.60 17.52 10.76
CA ALA A 346 10.48 18.52 10.11
C ALA A 346 11.20 17.94 8.88
N CYS A 347 11.56 16.66 9.01
CA CYS A 347 12.25 16.05 7.86
C CYS A 347 11.32 15.91 6.65
N HIS A 348 10.09 15.43 6.92
CA HIS A 348 9.17 15.28 5.77
C HIS A 348 8.84 16.64 5.14
N ARG A 349 8.71 17.64 5.97
CA ARG A 349 8.41 18.98 5.41
C ARG A 349 9.60 19.52 4.60
N THR A 350 10.82 19.28 5.14
CA THR A 350 11.98 19.67 4.32
C THR A 350 11.99 18.94 2.98
N ALA A 351 11.70 17.62 3.00
CA ALA A 351 11.67 16.86 1.72
C ALA A 351 10.63 17.47 0.76
N ILE A 352 9.52 17.89 1.32
CA ILE A 352 8.44 18.46 0.47
C ILE A 352 8.88 19.82 -0.07
N ASP A 353 9.58 20.63 0.80
CA ASP A 353 10.10 21.92 0.29
C ASP A 353 11.10 21.71 -0.85
N LEU A 354 11.88 20.66 -0.75
CA LEU A 354 12.90 20.43 -1.78
C LEU A 354 12.28 19.83 -3.05
N ALA A 355 11.27 19.02 -2.84
CA ALA A 355 10.65 18.36 -4.00
C ALA A 355 9.13 18.23 -3.74
N PRO A 356 8.37 19.25 -4.06
CA PRO A 356 6.92 19.29 -3.78
C PRO A 356 6.16 18.17 -4.50
N SER A 357 6.78 17.59 -5.59
CA SER A 357 6.06 16.54 -6.35
C SER A 357 6.40 15.15 -5.82
N LEU A 358 7.22 15.13 -4.76
CA LEU A 358 7.57 13.82 -4.21
C LEU A 358 6.38 13.27 -3.39
N ALA A 359 5.60 12.42 -3.98
CA ALA A 359 4.33 11.92 -3.39
C ALA A 359 4.59 11.16 -2.08
N ASP A 360 5.70 10.37 -2.03
CA ASP A 360 6.00 9.57 -0.81
C ASP A 360 6.20 10.48 0.40
N ALA A 361 6.82 11.66 0.17
CA ALA A 361 7.03 12.57 1.35
C ALA A 361 5.70 13.07 1.89
N HIS A 362 4.77 13.43 0.99
CA HIS A 362 3.43 13.85 1.47
C HIS A 362 2.70 12.70 2.17
N GLY A 363 2.72 11.49 1.48
CA GLY A 363 2.06 10.32 2.09
C GLY A 363 2.60 10.01 3.48
N ASN A 364 3.94 10.10 3.62
CA ASN A 364 4.52 9.78 4.96
C ASN A 364 4.18 10.86 5.98
N LEU A 365 4.21 12.15 5.55
CA LEU A 365 3.80 13.22 6.49
C LEU A 365 2.33 13.02 6.90
N ALA A 366 1.52 12.64 5.89
CA ALA A 366 0.09 12.45 6.19
C ALA A 366 -0.11 11.32 7.21
N TYR A 367 0.59 10.23 6.95
CA TYR A 367 0.46 9.12 7.90
C TYR A 367 0.91 9.52 9.30
N LEU A 368 2.06 10.23 9.39
CA LEU A 368 2.55 10.67 10.70
C LEU A 368 1.52 11.58 11.38
N LEU A 369 0.91 12.54 10.63
CA LEU A 369 -0.06 13.49 11.21
C LEU A 369 -1.32 12.74 11.65
N LYS A 370 -1.69 11.76 10.78
CA LYS A 370 -2.85 10.93 11.17
C LYS A 370 -2.59 10.21 12.50
N GLN A 371 -1.45 9.62 12.74
CA GLN A 371 -1.16 8.86 13.98
C GLN A 371 -1.15 9.77 15.21
N HIS A 372 -1.02 11.11 14.86
CA HIS A 372 -0.92 11.98 16.05
C HIS A 372 -2.12 12.92 16.13
N GLY A 373 -3.24 12.50 15.40
CA GLY A 373 -4.57 13.09 15.65
C GLY A 373 -4.77 14.40 14.88
N ARG A 374 -3.79 14.80 14.00
CA ARG A 374 -3.98 16.03 13.20
C ARG A 374 -4.62 15.68 11.85
N GLN A 375 -5.94 15.42 11.91
CA GLN A 375 -6.70 14.74 10.84
C GLN A 375 -6.82 15.66 9.61
N GLU A 376 -7.14 16.94 9.88
CA GLU A 376 -7.34 17.84 8.73
C GLU A 376 -6.04 18.02 7.93
N GLU A 377 -4.97 18.17 8.69
CA GLU A 377 -3.67 18.32 7.98
C GLU A 377 -3.27 17.00 7.28
N ALA A 378 -3.59 15.90 7.96
CA ALA A 378 -3.27 14.60 7.34
C ALA A 378 -4.01 14.43 6.00
N LEU A 379 -5.32 14.75 6.01
CA LEU A 379 -6.09 14.58 4.76
C LEU A 379 -5.53 15.48 3.66
N ALA A 380 -5.20 16.77 4.03
CA ALA A 380 -4.59 17.66 3.03
C ALA A 380 -3.29 17.06 2.47
N ALA A 381 -2.51 16.50 3.35
CA ALA A 381 -1.24 15.93 2.86
C ALA A 381 -1.50 14.69 1.99
N PHE A 382 -2.47 13.77 2.39
CA PHE A 382 -2.79 12.64 1.49
C PHE A 382 -3.24 13.16 0.12
N ASP A 383 -4.11 14.21 0.12
CA ASP A 383 -4.56 14.77 -1.16
C ASP A 383 -3.36 15.29 -1.99
N ALA A 384 -2.45 15.95 -1.29
CA ALA A 384 -1.25 16.41 -2.03
C ALA A 384 -0.46 15.23 -2.59
N ALA A 385 -0.36 14.13 -1.79
CA ALA A 385 0.36 12.95 -2.33
C ALA A 385 -0.33 12.43 -3.59
N LEU A 386 -1.67 12.39 -3.63
CA LEU A 386 -2.41 11.79 -4.76
C LEU A 386 -2.47 12.78 -5.93
N GLU A 387 -2.37 14.11 -5.57
CA GLU A 387 -2.17 15.06 -6.68
C GLU A 387 -0.83 14.85 -7.38
N ALA A 388 0.19 14.60 -6.56
CA ALA A 388 1.53 14.39 -7.17
C ALA A 388 1.59 13.04 -7.89
N ASP A 389 0.93 12.08 -7.39
CA ASP A 389 0.91 10.75 -8.02
C ASP A 389 -0.47 10.10 -7.77
N PRO A 390 -1.36 10.21 -8.78
CA PRO A 390 -2.74 9.70 -8.63
C PRO A 390 -2.76 8.18 -8.44
N LYS A 391 -1.66 7.45 -8.81
CA LYS A 391 -1.66 5.97 -8.65
C LYS A 391 -0.87 5.55 -7.40
N HIS A 392 -0.65 6.55 -6.53
CA HIS A 392 0.06 6.17 -5.29
C HIS A 392 -0.88 5.32 -4.41
N ALA A 393 -0.71 4.02 -4.41
CA ALA A 393 -1.68 3.07 -3.83
C ALA A 393 -1.68 3.16 -2.29
N GLN A 394 -0.42 3.24 -1.71
CA GLN A 394 -0.37 3.25 -0.23
C GLN A 394 -1.04 4.51 0.33
N ALA A 395 -0.75 5.69 -0.23
CA ALA A 395 -1.36 6.93 0.29
C ALA A 395 -2.90 6.89 0.10
N ARG A 396 -3.32 6.32 -1.05
CA ARG A 396 -4.78 6.29 -1.28
C ARG A 396 -5.46 5.33 -0.28
N TYR A 397 -4.84 4.17 -0.08
CA TYR A 397 -5.42 3.24 0.90
C TYR A 397 -5.42 3.85 2.31
N ASN A 398 -4.32 4.46 2.74
CA ASN A 398 -4.29 5.08 4.09
C ASN A 398 -5.30 6.24 4.19
N ARG A 399 -5.43 6.96 3.07
CA ARG A 399 -6.46 8.03 3.10
C ARG A 399 -7.85 7.42 3.30
N SER A 400 -8.05 6.27 2.64
CA SER A 400 -9.36 5.61 2.81
C SER A 400 -9.64 5.31 4.29
N LEU A 401 -8.64 4.81 4.96
CA LEU A 401 -8.87 4.47 6.38
C LEU A 401 -9.18 5.74 7.18
N LEU A 402 -8.48 6.83 6.83
CA LEU A 402 -8.77 8.07 7.56
C LEU A 402 -10.18 8.57 7.22
N LEU A 403 -10.56 8.47 5.93
CA LEU A 403 -11.90 8.95 5.55
C LEU A 403 -12.98 8.11 6.24
N LEU A 404 -12.76 6.83 6.24
CA LEU A 404 -13.75 5.98 6.94
C LEU A 404 -13.77 6.27 8.43
N GLU A 405 -12.56 6.47 8.93
CA GLU A 405 -12.49 6.74 10.39
C GLU A 405 -13.20 8.06 10.72
N THR A 406 -13.28 9.00 9.72
CA THR A 406 -13.88 10.31 10.06
C THR A 406 -15.31 10.38 9.51
N GLY A 407 -15.79 9.22 8.86
CA GLY A 407 -17.24 9.14 8.56
C GLY A 407 -17.52 9.53 7.11
N THR A 408 -16.44 9.87 6.32
CA THR A 408 -16.68 10.09 4.88
C THR A 408 -16.66 8.74 4.13
N LEU A 409 -17.83 8.08 4.16
CA LEU A 409 -17.87 6.63 3.86
C LEU A 409 -17.78 6.39 2.35
N ARG A 410 -18.49 7.16 1.61
CA ARG A 410 -18.49 6.85 0.16
C ARG A 410 -17.08 6.96 -0.43
N SER A 411 -16.46 8.14 -0.21
CA SER A 411 -15.10 8.28 -0.76
C SER A 411 -14.12 7.32 -0.07
N GLY A 412 -14.34 7.08 1.27
CA GLY A 412 -13.47 6.11 1.99
C GLY A 412 -13.51 4.72 1.34
N TRP A 413 -14.73 4.28 1.02
CA TRP A 413 -14.82 2.92 0.46
C TRP A 413 -14.28 2.91 -0.98
N ALA A 414 -14.53 4.05 -1.70
CA ALA A 414 -13.94 4.11 -3.06
C ALA A 414 -12.41 3.97 -3.01
N ASP A 415 -11.75 4.68 -2.07
CA ASP A 415 -10.27 4.59 -1.98
C ASP A 415 -9.83 3.23 -1.41
N HIS A 416 -10.68 2.61 -0.61
CA HIS A 416 -10.31 1.33 0.05
C HIS A 416 -10.06 0.24 -0.98
N GLU A 417 -10.63 0.41 -2.21
CA GLU A 417 -10.44 -0.61 -3.27
C GLU A 417 -8.97 -0.68 -3.71
N TRP A 418 -8.22 0.41 -3.35
CA TRP A 418 -6.81 0.44 -3.80
C TRP A 418 -5.91 -0.40 -2.88
N ARG A 419 -6.63 -1.03 -1.90
CA ARG A 419 -5.81 -1.86 -0.99
C ARG A 419 -5.14 -3.00 -1.76
N PHE A 420 -5.77 -3.43 -2.92
CA PHE A 420 -5.16 -4.57 -3.65
C PHE A 420 -3.97 -4.09 -4.47
N ALA A 421 -3.82 -2.77 -4.52
CA ALA A 421 -2.62 -2.26 -5.23
C ALA A 421 -1.47 -1.99 -4.27
N THR A 422 -1.64 -2.36 -2.98
CA THR A 422 -0.54 -2.22 -2.01
C THR A 422 0.16 -3.57 -1.81
N PRO A 423 1.42 -3.54 -1.43
CA PRO A 423 2.19 -4.78 -1.24
C PRO A 423 1.54 -5.69 -0.18
N GLN A 424 0.83 -5.02 0.73
CA GLN A 424 0.28 -5.83 1.84
C GLN A 424 -0.86 -6.72 1.34
N PHE A 425 -1.58 -6.26 0.30
CA PHE A 425 -2.81 -7.01 -0.03
C PHE A 425 -2.76 -7.50 -1.47
N ARG A 426 -1.68 -7.17 -2.19
CA ARG A 426 -1.66 -7.46 -3.64
C ARG A 426 -1.79 -8.96 -3.90
N ASP A 427 -1.32 -9.82 -2.98
CA ASP A 427 -1.35 -11.27 -3.27
C ASP A 427 -2.69 -11.87 -2.83
N GLN A 428 -3.46 -11.03 -2.20
CA GLN A 428 -4.78 -11.57 -1.77
C GLN A 428 -5.82 -11.35 -2.87
N ARG A 429 -5.54 -10.47 -3.87
CA ARG A 429 -6.52 -10.25 -4.96
C ARG A 429 -6.67 -11.53 -5.80
N ARG A 430 -7.97 -11.90 -5.97
CA ARG A 430 -8.22 -13.12 -6.78
C ARG A 430 -8.35 -12.75 -8.26
N ARG A 431 -7.65 -13.57 -9.05
CA ARG A 431 -7.84 -13.38 -10.50
C ARG A 431 -8.84 -14.41 -11.04
N LEU A 432 -10.11 -13.99 -10.99
CA LEU A 432 -11.17 -14.93 -11.39
C LEU A 432 -11.73 -14.50 -12.76
N THR A 433 -12.09 -15.51 -13.57
CA THR A 433 -12.59 -15.21 -14.93
C THR A 433 -13.95 -14.52 -14.87
N MET A 434 -14.68 -14.80 -13.75
CA MET A 434 -16.01 -14.17 -13.62
C MET A 434 -15.88 -12.64 -13.42
N ARG A 435 -16.89 -11.99 -13.92
CA ARG A 435 -16.90 -10.51 -13.75
C ARG A 435 -17.20 -10.14 -12.29
N ALA A 436 -16.49 -8.99 -11.86
CA ALA A 436 -16.76 -8.50 -10.47
C ALA A 436 -18.10 -7.74 -10.42
N TRP A 437 -18.90 -8.06 -9.41
CA TRP A 437 -20.14 -7.29 -9.17
C TRP A 437 -19.81 -5.85 -8.75
N ARG A 438 -20.43 -4.84 -9.48
CA ARG A 438 -20.08 -3.42 -9.23
C ARG A 438 -21.30 -2.63 -8.77
N GLY A 439 -22.40 -3.43 -8.56
CA GLY A 439 -23.55 -2.69 -7.96
C GLY A 439 -24.77 -2.77 -8.88
N GLU A 440 -24.41 -3.29 -10.09
CA GLU A 440 -25.59 -3.43 -10.98
C GLU A 440 -26.62 -4.41 -10.42
N ASN A 441 -28.01 -4.42 -10.94
CA ASN A 441 -29.05 -5.37 -10.49
C ASN A 441 -28.67 -6.83 -10.79
N ILE A 442 -28.74 -7.62 -9.77
CA ILE A 442 -28.28 -9.01 -10.00
C ILE A 442 -29.35 -9.97 -9.45
N ALA A 443 -30.58 -9.52 -9.56
CA ALA A 443 -31.66 -10.39 -9.04
C ALA A 443 -31.65 -11.73 -9.79
N GLY A 444 -31.65 -12.81 -9.01
CA GLY A 444 -31.71 -14.17 -9.61
C GLY A 444 -30.32 -14.72 -9.94
N ARG A 445 -29.29 -13.85 -9.81
CA ARG A 445 -27.93 -14.35 -10.14
C ARG A 445 -27.28 -15.02 -8.93
N ARG A 446 -26.28 -15.85 -9.32
CA ARG A 446 -25.46 -16.47 -8.25
C ARG A 446 -24.17 -15.67 -8.03
N LEU A 447 -24.07 -15.07 -6.79
CA LEU A 447 -22.92 -14.20 -6.47
C LEU A 447 -21.94 -14.93 -5.54
N LEU A 448 -20.67 -14.96 -6.04
CA LEU A 448 -19.61 -15.47 -5.14
C LEU A 448 -18.97 -14.34 -4.34
N VAL A 449 -19.01 -14.50 -2.97
CA VAL A 449 -18.25 -13.60 -2.08
C VAL A 449 -17.02 -14.34 -1.55
N TRP A 450 -15.83 -13.79 -1.86
CA TRP A 450 -14.63 -14.55 -1.43
C TRP A 450 -13.88 -13.76 -0.34
N ARG A 451 -13.13 -14.51 0.43
CA ARG A 451 -12.45 -13.93 1.61
C ARG A 451 -11.16 -13.21 1.20
N GLU A 452 -10.63 -12.14 1.98
CA GLU A 452 -9.44 -11.42 1.47
C GLU A 452 -8.55 -11.01 2.66
N GLN A 453 -9.04 -11.27 4.10
CA GLN A 453 -8.13 -10.83 5.19
C GLN A 453 -8.15 -11.86 6.32
N GLY A 454 -8.04 -11.40 7.41
CA GLY A 454 -8.04 -12.30 8.58
C GLY A 454 -9.47 -12.64 9.04
N VAL A 455 -9.53 -13.57 9.92
CA VAL A 455 -10.84 -14.09 10.41
C VAL A 455 -11.67 -12.93 10.98
N GLY A 456 -11.07 -11.97 11.67
CA GLY A 456 -11.82 -10.79 12.19
C GLY A 456 -12.53 -10.03 11.08
N ASP A 457 -11.83 -9.86 10.01
CA ASP A 457 -12.47 -9.14 8.88
C ASP A 457 -13.63 -9.94 8.28
N GLU A 458 -13.37 -11.24 8.30
CA GLU A 458 -14.47 -12.05 7.73
C GLU A 458 -15.74 -11.96 8.59
N LEU A 459 -15.48 -11.93 9.91
CA LEU A 459 -16.66 -11.79 10.79
C LEU A 459 -17.31 -10.42 10.60
N LEU A 460 -16.50 -9.46 10.49
CA LEU A 460 -17.03 -8.09 10.34
C LEU A 460 -17.82 -7.97 9.04
N PHE A 461 -17.29 -8.48 7.87
CA PHE A 461 -17.93 -8.18 6.58
C PHE A 461 -19.09 -9.15 6.34
N ALA A 462 -19.12 -10.24 7.16
CA ALA A 462 -20.28 -11.15 7.01
C ALA A 462 -21.59 -10.44 7.36
N SER A 463 -21.46 -9.33 8.02
CA SER A 463 -22.68 -8.58 8.33
C SER A 463 -23.40 -8.12 7.05
N CYS A 464 -22.79 -8.31 5.92
CA CYS A 464 -23.40 -7.82 4.66
C CYS A 464 -24.02 -8.99 3.90
N TYR A 465 -23.86 -10.20 4.35
CA TYR A 465 -24.14 -11.38 3.48
C TYR A 465 -25.65 -11.52 3.28
N GLU A 466 -26.42 -11.27 4.35
CA GLU A 466 -27.88 -11.44 4.18
C GLU A 466 -28.41 -10.50 3.08
N GLU A 467 -27.97 -9.22 3.16
CA GLU A 467 -28.43 -8.27 2.11
C GLU A 467 -27.87 -8.65 0.74
N ALA A 468 -26.63 -9.06 0.75
CA ALA A 468 -26.09 -9.52 -0.55
C ALA A 468 -26.92 -10.67 -1.13
N MET A 469 -27.36 -11.58 -0.27
CA MET A 469 -28.18 -12.72 -0.74
C MET A 469 -29.53 -12.23 -1.27
N ARG A 470 -30.09 -11.17 -0.65
CA ARG A 470 -31.39 -10.65 -1.12
C ARG A 470 -31.24 -9.99 -2.50
N ARG A 471 -30.07 -9.45 -2.77
CA ARG A 471 -29.88 -8.76 -4.07
C ARG A 471 -29.60 -9.76 -5.20
N ALA A 472 -28.90 -10.91 -5.00
CA ALA A 472 -28.41 -11.79 -6.07
C ALA A 472 -29.36 -12.97 -6.26
N GLY A 473 -30.08 -13.47 -5.51
CA GLY A 473 -30.92 -14.69 -5.55
C GLY A 473 -30.23 -15.87 -4.87
N ARG A 474 -28.90 -16.05 -5.12
CA ARG A 474 -28.13 -17.11 -4.44
C ARG A 474 -26.72 -16.59 -4.11
N LEU A 475 -26.26 -16.97 -2.89
CA LEU A 475 -24.90 -16.51 -2.48
C LEU A 475 -24.02 -17.72 -2.21
N VAL A 476 -22.86 -17.73 -2.85
CA VAL A 476 -21.76 -18.64 -2.45
C VAL A 476 -20.75 -17.88 -1.58
N ILE A 477 -20.57 -18.42 -0.38
CA ILE A 477 -19.60 -17.77 0.54
C ILE A 477 -18.35 -18.65 0.66
N GLU A 478 -17.28 -18.10 0.16
CA GLU A 478 -15.98 -18.76 0.46
C GLU A 478 -15.30 -18.09 1.66
N CYS A 479 -15.00 -18.95 2.67
CA CYS A 479 -14.42 -18.39 3.91
C CYS A 479 -13.34 -19.34 4.44
N ASP A 480 -12.70 -18.85 5.53
CA ASP A 480 -11.74 -19.75 6.21
C ASP A 480 -12.41 -21.07 6.63
N ARG A 481 -11.64 -22.19 6.45
CA ARG A 481 -12.23 -23.52 6.71
C ARG A 481 -12.81 -23.60 8.12
N ARG A 482 -12.16 -22.82 8.99
CA ARG A 482 -12.58 -22.90 10.40
C ARG A 482 -13.95 -22.23 10.57
N LEU A 483 -14.46 -21.42 9.66
CA LEU A 483 -15.70 -20.66 9.84
C LEU A 483 -16.85 -21.31 9.05
N VAL A 484 -16.53 -22.39 8.35
CA VAL A 484 -17.55 -22.96 7.44
C VAL A 484 -18.78 -23.40 8.25
N PRO A 485 -18.59 -24.18 9.31
CA PRO A 485 -19.81 -24.64 9.99
C PRO A 485 -20.61 -23.46 10.57
N LEU A 486 -19.90 -22.55 11.17
CA LEU A 486 -20.60 -21.38 11.76
C LEU A 486 -21.31 -20.55 10.68
N PHE A 487 -20.69 -20.23 9.55
CA PHE A 487 -21.34 -19.42 8.50
C PHE A 487 -22.49 -20.20 7.86
N ALA A 488 -22.28 -21.53 7.62
CA ALA A 488 -23.38 -22.33 7.05
C ALA A 488 -24.63 -22.27 7.93
N ARG A 489 -24.32 -22.30 9.16
CA ARG A 489 -25.49 -22.24 10.06
C ARG A 489 -26.11 -20.84 10.08
N SER A 490 -25.32 -19.87 10.06
CA SER A 490 -25.79 -18.47 10.20
C SER A 490 -26.44 -17.99 8.90
N PHE A 491 -26.08 -18.70 7.78
CA PHE A 491 -26.63 -18.29 6.47
C PHE A 491 -27.07 -19.55 5.72
N PRO A 492 -28.14 -20.14 6.08
CA PRO A 492 -28.52 -21.48 5.58
C PRO A 492 -28.93 -21.44 4.10
N ALA A 493 -29.23 -20.20 3.64
CA ALA A 493 -29.66 -20.13 2.22
C ALA A 493 -28.44 -19.95 1.31
N ALA A 494 -27.30 -19.86 1.90
CA ALA A 494 -26.09 -19.69 1.07
C ALA A 494 -25.34 -21.02 0.96
N ASP A 495 -24.61 -21.20 -0.13
CA ASP A 495 -23.59 -22.27 -0.20
C ASP A 495 -22.26 -21.81 0.42
N VAL A 496 -21.92 -22.44 1.55
CA VAL A 496 -20.72 -21.99 2.28
C VAL A 496 -19.64 -23.07 2.16
N ARG A 497 -18.46 -22.55 1.82
CA ARG A 497 -17.36 -23.51 1.66
C ARG A 497 -16.02 -22.79 1.82
N PRO A 498 -14.93 -23.70 1.95
CA PRO A 498 -13.61 -23.05 1.92
C PRO A 498 -13.26 -22.52 0.52
N GLU A 499 -12.20 -21.68 0.62
CA GLU A 499 -11.77 -21.06 -0.65
C GLU A 499 -11.35 -22.12 -1.67
N THR A 500 -11.84 -21.87 -2.90
CA THR A 500 -11.43 -22.78 -4.00
C THR A 500 -10.56 -22.01 -5.00
N ALA A 501 -9.74 -22.79 -5.74
CA ALA A 501 -8.74 -22.12 -6.63
C ALA A 501 -9.43 -21.51 -7.86
N ASP A 502 -10.54 -22.21 -8.35
CA ASP A 502 -11.14 -21.68 -9.60
C ASP A 502 -12.66 -21.93 -9.58
N PRO A 503 -13.30 -21.12 -8.84
CA PRO A 503 -14.75 -21.35 -8.77
C PRO A 503 -15.44 -21.00 -10.10
N ARG A 504 -16.44 -22.07 -10.54
CA ARG A 504 -17.15 -21.80 -11.82
C ARG A 504 -18.66 -21.91 -11.61
N ASP A 505 -18.99 -21.92 -10.41
CA ASP A 505 -20.43 -22.19 -10.13
C ASP A 505 -21.12 -20.87 -9.76
N ALA A 506 -20.55 -19.68 -10.17
CA ALA A 506 -21.24 -18.41 -9.88
C ALA A 506 -21.21 -17.51 -11.12
N ASP A 507 -22.18 -16.59 -11.17
CA ASP A 507 -22.25 -15.68 -12.33
C ASP A 507 -21.35 -14.45 -12.14
N LEU A 508 -21.23 -13.92 -10.86
CA LEU A 508 -20.40 -12.75 -10.52
C LEU A 508 -19.65 -13.01 -9.21
N HIS A 509 -18.61 -12.11 -9.06
CA HIS A 509 -17.90 -12.28 -7.77
C HIS A 509 -17.63 -10.90 -7.16
N ILE A 510 -17.36 -11.01 -5.83
CA ILE A 510 -16.95 -9.77 -5.15
C ILE A 510 -16.18 -10.16 -3.88
N ALA A 511 -15.08 -9.30 -3.64
CA ALA A 511 -14.39 -9.50 -2.35
C ALA A 511 -15.30 -9.09 -1.18
N ALA A 512 -15.14 -9.88 -0.06
CA ALA A 512 -16.05 -9.60 1.08
C ALA A 512 -15.91 -8.15 1.54
N GLY A 513 -14.68 -7.63 1.61
CA GLY A 513 -14.45 -6.24 2.09
C GLY A 513 -15.03 -5.21 1.12
N SER A 514 -15.31 -5.63 -0.11
CA SER A 514 -15.80 -4.64 -1.12
C SER A 514 -17.33 -4.53 -1.09
N LEU A 515 -17.93 -5.44 -0.32
CA LEU A 515 -19.40 -5.33 -0.21
C LEU A 515 -19.81 -4.02 0.45
N SER A 516 -18.90 -3.60 1.33
CA SER A 516 -19.27 -2.42 2.13
C SER A 516 -19.38 -1.17 1.26
N ARG A 517 -18.62 -1.25 0.27
CA ARG A 517 -18.75 -0.09 -0.63
C ARG A 517 -20.16 0.01 -1.23
N LEU A 518 -20.82 -1.12 -1.38
CA LEU A 518 -22.15 -1.11 -2.03
C LEU A 518 -23.26 -1.11 -0.99
N LEU A 519 -22.93 -1.68 0.12
CA LEU A 519 -24.09 -1.92 1.01
C LEU A 519 -23.98 -1.04 2.26
N ARG A 520 -22.77 -0.44 2.35
CA ARG A 520 -22.60 0.41 3.55
C ARG A 520 -22.05 1.77 3.13
N ALA A 521 -22.60 2.31 2.10
CA ALA A 521 -22.08 3.59 1.57
C ALA A 521 -22.49 4.76 2.46
N ASP A 522 -23.51 4.47 3.30
CA ASP A 522 -23.96 5.47 4.30
C ASP A 522 -24.36 4.75 5.60
N LEU A 523 -24.31 5.59 6.71
CA LEU A 523 -24.55 4.94 8.03
C LEU A 523 -25.99 4.46 8.13
N LYS A 524 -26.94 5.04 7.32
CA LYS A 524 -28.36 4.65 7.43
C LYS A 524 -28.59 3.26 6.82
N ARG A 525 -27.63 2.77 6.14
CA ARG A 525 -27.80 1.47 5.45
C ARG A 525 -27.40 0.30 6.34
N PHE A 526 -27.00 0.69 7.58
CA PHE A 526 -26.72 -0.42 8.51
C PHE A 526 -28.04 -0.94 9.09
N PRO A 527 -28.21 -2.27 9.07
CA PRO A 527 -29.46 -2.83 9.61
C PRO A 527 -29.52 -2.71 11.14
N ALA A 528 -30.79 -2.53 11.57
CA ALA A 528 -30.96 -2.45 13.04
C ALA A 528 -31.06 -3.86 13.64
N ARG A 529 -30.05 -4.71 13.43
CA ARG A 529 -30.06 -6.05 14.05
C ARG A 529 -28.88 -6.18 15.03
N PRO A 530 -29.19 -6.97 16.08
CA PRO A 530 -28.20 -7.00 17.17
C PRO A 530 -27.13 -8.07 16.92
N SER A 531 -27.46 -9.01 15.91
CA SER A 531 -26.47 -10.06 15.64
C SER A 531 -26.75 -10.72 14.30
N TRP A 532 -25.71 -11.41 13.70
CA TRP A 532 -25.99 -12.08 12.41
C TRP A 532 -25.31 -13.45 12.38
N LEU A 533 -24.62 -13.83 13.59
CA LEU A 533 -24.04 -15.20 13.63
C LEU A 533 -24.85 -16.05 14.61
N VAL A 534 -24.95 -17.33 14.13
CA VAL A 534 -25.72 -18.27 14.97
C VAL A 534 -24.81 -19.44 15.40
N PRO A 535 -24.56 -19.48 16.76
CA PRO A 535 -23.71 -20.58 17.24
C PRO A 535 -24.47 -21.92 17.25
N ASP A 536 -23.68 -22.97 17.46
CA ASP A 536 -24.33 -24.30 17.55
C ASP A 536 -25.16 -24.39 18.84
N PRO A 537 -26.47 -24.70 18.71
CA PRO A 537 -27.36 -24.64 19.88
C PRO A 537 -27.03 -25.76 20.89
N LYS A 538 -26.61 -26.92 20.36
CA LYS A 538 -26.27 -28.01 21.31
C LYS A 538 -25.02 -27.65 22.12
N LEU A 539 -24.10 -27.03 21.49
CA LEU A 539 -22.87 -26.64 22.22
C LEU A 539 -23.15 -25.48 23.17
N VAL A 540 -24.04 -24.62 22.72
CA VAL A 540 -24.38 -23.49 23.62
C VAL A 540 -25.02 -24.04 24.89
N GLU A 541 -25.93 -24.99 24.77
CA GLU A 541 -26.56 -25.61 25.95
C GLU A 541 -25.51 -26.31 26.83
N ARG A 542 -24.66 -26.98 26.19
CA ARG A 542 -23.60 -27.66 26.97
C ARG A 542 -22.75 -26.65 27.75
N TRP A 543 -22.41 -25.56 27.13
CA TRP A 543 -21.57 -24.58 27.86
C TRP A 543 -22.41 -23.84 28.92
N GLY A 544 -23.66 -23.62 28.57
CA GLY A 544 -24.54 -23.00 29.59
C GLY A 544 -24.56 -23.82 30.88
N GLU A 545 -24.70 -25.14 30.78
CA GLU A 545 -24.70 -26.01 31.97
C GLU A 545 -23.36 -25.97 32.70
N ARG A 546 -22.39 -25.90 31.95
CA ARG A 546 -21.04 -25.89 32.56
C ARG A 546 -20.78 -24.57 33.28
N LEU A 547 -21.17 -23.42 32.70
CA LEU A 547 -20.88 -22.13 33.34
C LEU A 547 -21.84 -21.90 34.51
N GLY A 548 -23.09 -22.36 34.32
CA GLY A 548 -24.04 -22.31 35.44
C GLY A 548 -23.54 -23.06 36.67
N GLY A 549 -22.85 -24.25 36.47
CA GLY A 549 -22.26 -25.01 37.60
C GLY A 549 -21.18 -24.22 38.34
N LEU A 550 -20.59 -23.15 37.67
CA LEU A 550 -19.53 -22.35 38.32
C LEU A 550 -20.13 -21.29 39.25
N ALA A 551 -21.29 -20.65 38.83
CA ALA A 551 -21.97 -19.61 39.62
C ALA A 551 -22.65 -20.20 40.85
N ALA A 552 -23.06 -21.47 40.86
CA ALA A 552 -23.69 -22.20 41.99
C ALA A 552 -22.63 -22.73 42.96
N GLY A 553 -21.42 -22.88 42.67
CA GLY A 553 -20.28 -23.31 43.51
C GLY A 553 -19.59 -22.12 44.18
N ALA A 554 -19.83 -20.77 43.89
CA ALA A 554 -19.24 -19.54 44.47
C ALA A 554 -20.17 -18.97 45.54
N GLN A 555 -21.40 -19.64 45.82
CA GLN A 555 -22.29 -19.33 46.96
C GLN A 555 -22.11 -20.37 48.07
N GLY A 556 -21.10 -21.27 48.11
CA GLY A 556 -20.78 -22.11 49.28
C GLY A 556 -19.42 -21.70 49.88
#